data_AF-A0A0C1C899-F1
#
_entry.id   AF-A0A0C1C899-F1
#
_cell.length_a   1.000
_cell.length_b   1.000
_cell.length_c   1.000
_cell.angle_alpha   90.00
_cell.angle_beta   90.00
_cell.angle_gamma   90.00
#
_symmetry.space_group_name_H-M   'P 1'
#
loop_
_entity.id
_entity.type
_entity.pdbx_description
1 polymer ?
#
loop_
_entity_poly.entity_id
_entity_poly.type
_entity_poly.pdbx_seq_one_letter_code
_entity_poly.pdbx_strand_id
1 'polypeptide(L)'
;MDLGKASVYFWRNHLTFDCLSRVDASDGLPDSFSCNIRRTKCFIYAFYLGTYSSIFRNVDVLVHFWMSLSDLFLSKRIENLKYSRRMSVFKTMVFMFYLLKTSIQASLSNKNAFLLESVLMILNNFIFFSLWWIFFNQFHDIDGWKIEEMILLSAIGSGAYGLMQVLFGGIKLLSKMIINGDLDFFMLQPKNLLIHISSSRSLAKGWGHLFTMILFMIYGGLQRDSICLIVISSISGCMVFVSIGIIAHSLPFWMGSVETLSKKYFDSVYLFALYPTNIYSGFMQLVMYTVIPAGIIGNLPVSLIRDFSWIKLALLMGSSSIFLLGAFCVFHMGLKHYESGNKFGLRI
;
A
#
# COMPACT_ATOMS: atom_id res chain seq x y z
N MET A 1 19.10 -1.80 28.17
CA MET A 1 20.38 -2.46 27.82
C MET A 1 20.41 -2.62 26.30
N ASP A 2 21.29 -1.84 25.66
CA ASP A 2 21.34 -1.62 24.20
C ASP A 2 21.83 -2.86 23.43
N LEU A 3 20.90 -3.75 23.03
CA LEU A 3 21.19 -4.88 22.13
C LEU A 3 21.56 -4.41 20.70
N GLY A 4 21.15 -3.20 20.30
CA GLY A 4 21.47 -2.63 18.98
C GLY A 4 22.94 -2.24 18.82
N LYS A 5 23.57 -1.65 19.84
CA LYS A 5 24.99 -1.23 19.79
C LYS A 5 25.95 -2.42 19.86
N ALA A 6 25.57 -3.49 20.56
CA ALA A 6 26.35 -4.73 20.63
C ALA A 6 26.44 -5.43 19.26
N SER A 7 25.37 -5.43 18.46
CA SER A 7 25.37 -6.06 17.12
C SER A 7 26.31 -5.35 16.12
N VAL A 8 26.35 -4.01 16.17
CA VAL A 8 27.23 -3.21 15.29
C VAL A 8 28.69 -3.34 15.71
N TYR A 9 29.00 -3.41 17.00
CA TYR A 9 30.36 -3.68 17.48
C TYR A 9 30.82 -5.12 17.19
N PHE A 10 29.93 -6.11 17.30
CA PHE A 10 30.21 -7.51 16.99
C PHE A 10 30.54 -7.70 15.50
N TRP A 11 29.74 -7.10 14.59
CA TRP A 11 30.00 -7.15 13.15
C TRP A 11 31.24 -6.35 12.73
N ARG A 12 31.58 -5.26 13.44
CA ARG A 12 32.76 -4.42 13.14
C ARG A 12 34.09 -5.09 13.52
N ASN A 13 34.14 -5.85 14.61
CA ASN A 13 35.39 -6.45 15.11
C ASN A 13 35.61 -7.90 14.68
N HIS A 14 34.56 -8.71 14.44
CA HIS A 14 34.75 -10.11 14.04
C HIS A 14 35.01 -10.31 12.54
N LEU A 15 34.51 -9.43 11.66
CA LEU A 15 34.68 -9.59 10.21
C LEU A 15 35.86 -8.82 9.62
N THR A 16 36.40 -7.84 10.36
CA THR A 16 37.67 -7.19 10.00
C THR A 16 38.87 -8.11 10.22
N PHE A 17 38.80 -9.03 11.19
CA PHE A 17 39.86 -10.00 11.44
C PHE A 17 39.80 -11.24 10.53
N ASP A 18 38.60 -11.74 10.16
CA ASP A 18 38.48 -12.96 9.34
C ASP A 18 38.75 -12.74 7.83
N CYS A 19 38.65 -11.50 7.32
CA CYS A 19 39.02 -11.19 5.95
C CYS A 19 40.53 -10.95 5.74
N LEU A 20 41.28 -10.61 6.79
CA LEU A 20 42.72 -10.41 6.71
C LEU A 20 43.53 -11.71 6.91
N SER A 21 42.96 -12.73 7.57
CA SER A 21 43.66 -13.97 7.91
C SER A 21 43.45 -15.14 6.93
N ARG A 22 42.46 -15.08 6.04
CA ARG A 22 42.10 -16.19 5.12
C ARG A 22 42.52 -16.03 3.66
N VAL A 23 43.30 -15.00 3.32
CA VAL A 23 43.70 -14.73 1.93
C VAL A 23 45.17 -15.08 1.64
N ASP A 24 45.94 -15.48 2.66
CA ASP A 24 47.32 -16.00 2.47
C ASP A 24 47.36 -17.47 1.99
N ALA A 25 46.22 -18.07 1.63
CA ALA A 25 46.09 -19.50 1.29
C ALA A 25 45.51 -19.77 -0.10
N SER A 26 45.67 -18.85 -1.06
CA SER A 26 45.32 -19.12 -2.47
C SER A 26 46.42 -18.65 -3.40
N ASP A 27 47.39 -19.53 -3.61
CA ASP A 27 48.35 -19.46 -4.71
C ASP A 27 47.60 -19.44 -6.06
N GLY A 28 47.91 -18.45 -6.91
CA GLY A 28 47.70 -18.57 -8.36
C GLY A 28 46.67 -17.67 -9.05
N LEU A 29 46.43 -16.43 -8.61
CA LEU A 29 45.67 -15.44 -9.40
C LEU A 29 46.51 -14.16 -9.67
N PRO A 30 46.53 -13.62 -10.92
CA PRO A 30 47.33 -12.45 -11.26
C PRO A 30 46.86 -11.18 -10.51
N ASP A 31 47.82 -10.39 -10.02
CA ASP A 31 47.63 -9.24 -9.12
C ASP A 31 46.64 -8.17 -9.62
N SER A 32 46.40 -8.09 -10.94
CA SER A 32 45.44 -7.15 -11.53
C SER A 32 43.97 -7.51 -11.24
N PHE A 33 43.65 -8.79 -11.07
CA PHE A 33 42.28 -9.27 -10.77
C PHE A 33 41.91 -9.09 -9.29
N SER A 34 42.86 -9.28 -8.39
CA SER A 34 42.65 -9.15 -6.94
C SER A 34 42.41 -7.68 -6.52
N CYS A 35 43.07 -6.73 -7.20
CA CYS A 35 42.87 -5.29 -6.99
C CYS A 35 41.51 -4.79 -7.50
N ASN A 36 41.03 -5.33 -8.63
CA ASN A 36 39.73 -4.98 -9.19
C ASN A 36 38.57 -5.48 -8.31
N ILE A 37 38.67 -6.71 -7.78
CA ILE A 37 37.67 -7.27 -6.84
C ILE A 37 37.64 -6.48 -5.52
N ARG A 38 38.78 -6.00 -5.00
CA ARG A 38 38.84 -5.11 -3.81
C ARG A 38 38.13 -3.79 -4.06
N ARG A 39 38.35 -3.15 -5.22
CA ARG A 39 37.65 -1.90 -5.58
C ARG A 39 36.15 -2.09 -5.73
N THR A 40 35.70 -3.16 -6.39
CA THR A 40 34.27 -3.41 -6.58
C THR A 40 33.56 -3.77 -5.26
N LYS A 41 34.19 -4.55 -4.38
CA LYS A 41 33.63 -4.87 -3.04
C LYS A 41 33.56 -3.62 -2.15
N CYS A 42 34.59 -2.78 -2.12
CA CYS A 42 34.55 -1.52 -1.37
C CYS A 42 33.52 -0.54 -1.94
N PHE A 43 33.35 -0.46 -3.26
CA PHE A 43 32.36 0.43 -3.89
C PHE A 43 30.93 -0.02 -3.61
N ILE A 44 30.65 -1.33 -3.65
CA ILE A 44 29.34 -1.89 -3.28
C ILE A 44 29.05 -1.64 -1.80
N TYR A 45 30.03 -1.82 -0.90
CA TYR A 45 29.85 -1.55 0.53
C TYR A 45 29.67 -0.06 0.85
N ALA A 46 30.41 0.84 0.19
CA ALA A 46 30.23 2.29 0.36
C ALA A 46 28.90 2.77 -0.24
N PHE A 47 28.46 2.20 -1.37
CA PHE A 47 27.16 2.48 -1.95
C PHE A 47 26.03 1.96 -1.05
N TYR A 48 26.15 0.75 -0.49
CA TYR A 48 25.20 0.20 0.48
C TYR A 48 25.15 1.03 1.77
N LEU A 49 26.28 1.38 2.38
CA LEU A 49 26.31 2.19 3.61
C LEU A 49 25.85 3.64 3.37
N GLY A 50 26.16 4.20 2.21
CA GLY A 50 25.73 5.55 1.79
C GLY A 50 24.24 5.64 1.49
N THR A 51 23.69 4.68 0.74
CA THR A 51 22.24 4.60 0.50
C THR A 51 21.48 4.22 1.76
N TYR A 52 22.00 3.31 2.59
CA TYR A 52 21.39 2.93 3.86
C TYR A 52 21.31 4.11 4.84
N SER A 53 22.40 4.86 5.03
CA SER A 53 22.38 6.04 5.92
C SER A 53 21.49 7.18 5.40
N SER A 54 21.45 7.40 4.08
CA SER A 54 20.60 8.43 3.46
C SER A 54 19.10 8.07 3.52
N ILE A 55 18.75 6.80 3.26
CA ILE A 55 17.36 6.33 3.35
C ILE A 55 16.86 6.36 4.81
N PHE A 56 17.67 5.96 5.78
CA PHE A 56 17.29 6.06 7.21
C PHE A 56 17.09 7.52 7.65
N ARG A 57 17.97 8.43 7.20
CA ARG A 57 17.81 9.86 7.46
C ARG A 57 16.51 10.40 6.84
N ASN A 58 16.13 9.94 5.64
CA ASN A 58 14.86 10.33 5.00
C ASN A 58 13.62 9.75 5.70
N VAL A 59 13.69 8.52 6.25
CA VAL A 59 12.61 7.96 7.07
C VAL A 59 12.45 8.74 8.37
N ASP A 60 13.55 9.12 9.03
CA ASP A 60 13.51 9.97 10.22
C ASP A 60 12.97 11.37 9.91
N VAL A 61 13.34 11.95 8.76
CA VAL A 61 12.76 13.21 8.26
C VAL A 61 11.27 13.05 7.97
N LEU A 62 10.82 11.94 7.37
CA LEU A 62 9.39 11.68 7.14
C LEU A 62 8.64 11.54 8.47
N VAL A 63 9.19 10.81 9.45
CA VAL A 63 8.60 10.68 10.79
C VAL A 63 8.51 12.05 11.46
N HIS A 64 9.59 12.84 11.44
CA HIS A 64 9.63 14.16 12.07
C HIS A 64 8.79 15.21 11.34
N PHE A 65 8.80 15.24 10.02
CA PHE A 65 7.95 16.12 9.20
C PHE A 65 6.47 15.82 9.47
N TRP A 66 6.12 14.54 9.52
CA TRP A 66 4.75 14.11 9.76
C TRP A 66 4.31 14.36 11.21
N MET A 67 5.21 14.22 12.20
CA MET A 67 5.00 14.67 13.58
C MET A 67 4.81 16.20 13.67
N SER A 68 5.68 16.98 13.04
CA SER A 68 5.67 18.45 13.09
C SER A 68 4.44 19.06 12.41
N LEU A 69 4.06 18.55 11.22
CA LEU A 69 2.85 18.99 10.52
C LEU A 69 1.59 18.74 11.35
N SER A 70 1.59 17.65 12.15
CA SER A 70 0.45 17.29 12.99
C SER A 70 0.31 18.18 14.22
N ASP A 71 1.41 18.61 14.84
CA ASP A 71 1.38 19.47 16.03
C ASP A 71 0.91 20.89 15.70
N LEU A 72 1.20 21.37 14.48
CA LEU A 72 0.77 22.67 13.98
C LEU A 72 -0.76 22.79 13.83
N PHE A 73 -1.45 21.69 13.52
CA PHE A 73 -2.91 21.67 13.31
C PHE A 73 -3.73 21.32 14.55
N LEU A 74 -3.14 20.69 15.58
CA LEU A 74 -3.89 19.95 16.60
C LEU A 74 -3.93 20.60 17.99
N SER A 75 -2.95 21.39 18.41
CA SER A 75 -2.88 21.85 19.81
C SER A 75 -4.07 22.72 20.25
N LYS A 76 -4.66 23.52 19.35
CA LYS A 76 -5.78 24.44 19.65
C LYS A 76 -7.19 23.82 19.58
N ARG A 77 -7.38 22.62 19.00
CA ARG A 77 -8.72 22.05 18.75
C ARG A 77 -9.16 20.96 19.72
N ILE A 78 -8.25 20.47 20.57
CA ILE A 78 -8.46 19.29 21.44
C ILE A 78 -9.28 19.63 22.69
N GLU A 79 -9.15 20.82 23.27
CA GLU A 79 -9.89 21.20 24.50
C GLU A 79 -11.41 21.28 24.29
N ASN A 80 -11.86 21.69 23.10
CA ASN A 80 -13.29 21.90 22.83
C ASN A 80 -14.08 20.60 22.52
N LEU A 81 -13.42 19.45 22.40
CA LEU A 81 -14.06 18.20 21.93
C LEU A 81 -14.55 17.26 23.04
N LYS A 82 -14.25 17.55 24.31
CA LYS A 82 -14.51 16.66 25.44
C LYS A 82 -15.98 16.52 25.87
N TYR A 83 -16.93 17.33 25.37
CA TYR A 83 -18.23 17.52 26.06
C TYR A 83 -19.52 17.22 25.28
N SER A 84 -19.53 16.54 24.13
CA SER A 84 -20.81 16.34 23.40
C SER A 84 -21.01 14.93 22.86
N ARG A 85 -22.09 14.28 23.37
CA ARG A 85 -22.56 12.90 23.12
C ARG A 85 -22.99 12.61 21.67
N ARG A 86 -23.26 13.65 20.86
CA ARG A 86 -23.59 13.51 19.43
C ARG A 86 -22.32 13.60 18.61
N MET A 87 -21.97 12.53 17.89
CA MET A 87 -20.90 12.58 16.90
C MET A 87 -21.40 13.35 15.68
N SER A 88 -21.02 14.63 15.60
CA SER A 88 -21.06 15.36 14.33
C SER A 88 -20.07 14.68 13.36
N VAL A 89 -20.39 14.68 12.06
CA VAL A 89 -19.51 14.18 10.98
C VAL A 89 -18.08 14.69 11.15
N PHE A 90 -17.94 15.96 11.58
CA PHE A 90 -16.66 16.57 11.88
C PHE A 90 -15.84 15.81 12.94
N LYS A 91 -16.47 15.38 14.04
CA LYS A 91 -15.80 14.60 15.09
C LYS A 91 -15.34 13.23 14.59
N THR A 92 -16.13 12.60 13.71
CA THR A 92 -15.76 11.32 13.10
C THR A 92 -14.54 11.47 12.20
N MET A 93 -14.46 12.54 11.40
CA MET A 93 -13.27 12.82 10.58
C MET A 93 -12.02 13.08 11.44
N VAL A 94 -12.15 13.86 12.51
CA VAL A 94 -11.03 14.12 13.44
C VAL A 94 -10.57 12.82 14.11
N PHE A 95 -11.51 11.98 14.53
CA PHE A 95 -11.17 10.67 15.10
C PHE A 95 -10.46 9.78 14.08
N MET A 96 -10.96 9.68 12.86
CA MET A 96 -10.32 8.93 11.78
C MET A 96 -8.89 9.40 11.54
N PHE A 97 -8.68 10.72 11.48
CA PHE A 97 -7.34 11.30 11.31
C PHE A 97 -6.40 10.94 12.47
N TYR A 98 -6.87 10.98 13.71
CA TYR A 98 -6.06 10.56 14.87
C TYR A 98 -5.72 9.07 14.83
N LEU A 99 -6.66 8.23 14.40
CA LEU A 99 -6.42 6.79 14.29
C LEU A 99 -5.37 6.51 13.20
N LEU A 100 -5.56 7.08 12.01
CA LEU A 100 -4.58 7.04 10.91
C LEU A 100 -3.20 7.47 11.38
N LYS A 101 -3.13 8.57 12.13
CA LYS A 101 -1.90 9.07 12.75
C LYS A 101 -1.19 8.01 13.55
N THR A 102 -1.88 7.46 14.53
CA THR A 102 -1.30 6.46 15.43
C THR A 102 -0.89 5.19 14.68
N SER A 103 -1.66 4.77 13.69
CA SER A 103 -1.39 3.56 12.91
C SER A 103 -0.19 3.71 11.98
N ILE A 104 -0.01 4.88 11.36
CA ILE A 104 1.18 5.19 10.56
C ILE A 104 2.42 5.26 11.45
N GLN A 105 2.33 5.93 12.61
CA GLN A 105 3.43 5.99 13.58
C GLN A 105 3.83 4.59 14.07
N ALA A 106 2.86 3.72 14.36
CA ALA A 106 3.12 2.33 14.73
C ALA A 106 3.84 1.56 13.61
N SER A 107 3.46 1.79 12.34
CA SER A 107 4.13 1.18 11.19
C SER A 107 5.57 1.68 11.02
N LEU A 108 5.85 2.96 11.31
CA LEU A 108 7.17 3.57 11.16
C LEU A 108 8.11 3.27 12.34
N SER A 109 7.58 3.00 13.53
CA SER A 109 8.36 2.68 14.72
C SER A 109 9.29 1.49 14.49
N ASN A 110 8.82 0.47 13.77
CA ASN A 110 9.61 -0.69 13.36
C ASN A 110 10.39 -0.41 12.06
N LYS A 111 11.39 0.48 12.13
CA LYS A 111 12.15 0.98 10.96
C LYS A 111 12.69 -0.12 10.03
N ASN A 112 13.26 -1.19 10.59
CA ASN A 112 13.84 -2.28 9.80
C ASN A 112 12.77 -3.05 9.02
N ALA A 113 11.66 -3.40 9.66
CA ALA A 113 10.55 -4.09 9.01
C ALA A 113 9.90 -3.17 7.96
N PHE A 114 9.74 -1.89 8.28
CA PHE A 114 9.21 -0.89 7.36
C PHE A 114 10.05 -0.77 6.08
N LEU A 115 11.37 -0.63 6.23
CA LEU A 115 12.29 -0.50 5.10
C LEU A 115 12.28 -1.78 4.25
N LEU A 116 12.39 -2.95 4.89
CA LEU A 116 12.40 -4.23 4.20
C LEU A 116 11.10 -4.44 3.41
N GLU A 117 9.93 -4.24 4.03
CA GLU A 117 8.64 -4.40 3.37
C GLU A 117 8.46 -3.42 2.20
N SER A 118 8.88 -2.16 2.37
CA SER A 118 8.76 -1.14 1.32
C SER A 118 9.67 -1.44 0.14
N VAL A 119 10.95 -1.77 0.38
CA VAL A 119 11.93 -2.08 -0.67
C VAL A 119 11.56 -3.36 -1.41
N LEU A 120 11.18 -4.42 -0.69
CA LEU A 120 10.72 -5.66 -1.31
C LEU A 120 9.47 -5.42 -2.16
N MET A 121 8.57 -4.53 -1.72
CA MET A 121 7.39 -4.20 -2.51
C MET A 121 7.74 -3.38 -3.76
N ILE A 122 8.69 -2.44 -3.68
CA ILE A 122 9.18 -1.73 -4.87
C ILE A 122 9.75 -2.73 -5.88
N LEU A 123 10.63 -3.62 -5.44
CA LEU A 123 11.20 -4.67 -6.29
C LEU A 123 10.11 -5.56 -6.89
N ASN A 124 9.11 -5.95 -6.09
CA ASN A 124 7.99 -6.76 -6.57
C ASN A 124 7.22 -6.07 -7.71
N ASN A 125 6.90 -4.78 -7.56
CA ASN A 125 6.24 -4.02 -8.63
C ASN A 125 7.09 -3.95 -9.91
N PHE A 126 8.41 -3.74 -9.79
CA PHE A 126 9.30 -3.72 -10.95
C PHE A 126 9.44 -5.09 -11.62
N ILE A 127 9.45 -6.19 -10.85
CA ILE A 127 9.46 -7.55 -11.40
C ILE A 127 8.17 -7.83 -12.19
N PHE A 128 7.01 -7.43 -11.68
CA PHE A 128 5.76 -7.59 -12.43
C PHE A 128 5.73 -6.70 -13.67
N PHE A 129 6.21 -5.46 -13.56
CA PHE A 129 6.26 -4.55 -14.69
C PHE A 129 7.26 -4.97 -15.78
N SER A 130 8.36 -5.64 -15.42
CA SER A 130 9.35 -6.09 -16.40
C SER A 130 8.77 -7.10 -17.39
N LEU A 131 7.73 -7.84 -17.02
CA LEU A 131 6.99 -8.71 -17.94
C LEU A 131 6.35 -7.89 -19.07
N TRP A 132 5.73 -6.76 -18.74
CA TRP A 132 5.16 -5.84 -19.73
C TRP A 132 6.24 -5.17 -20.55
N TRP A 133 7.33 -4.75 -19.92
CA TRP A 133 8.48 -4.19 -20.64
C TRP A 133 9.02 -5.16 -21.71
N ILE A 134 9.26 -6.41 -21.35
CA ILE A 134 9.71 -7.45 -22.28
C ILE A 134 8.67 -7.68 -23.37
N PHE A 135 7.39 -7.74 -23.01
CA PHE A 135 6.29 -7.93 -23.95
C PHE A 135 6.24 -6.81 -25.01
N PHE A 136 6.26 -5.54 -24.59
CA PHE A 136 6.15 -4.40 -25.49
C PHE A 136 7.40 -4.17 -26.34
N ASN A 137 8.58 -4.64 -25.90
CA ASN A 137 9.77 -4.68 -26.75
C ASN A 137 9.60 -5.61 -27.96
N GLN A 138 8.74 -6.64 -27.85
CA GLN A 138 8.48 -7.57 -28.94
C GLN A 138 7.31 -7.09 -29.83
N PHE A 139 6.17 -6.76 -29.22
CA PHE A 139 4.91 -6.52 -29.96
C PHE A 139 4.59 -5.04 -30.22
N HIS A 140 5.29 -4.10 -29.58
CA HIS A 140 5.20 -2.63 -29.71
C HIS A 140 3.83 -1.99 -29.39
N ASP A 141 2.71 -2.57 -29.82
CA ASP A 141 1.34 -2.11 -29.59
C ASP A 141 0.39 -3.30 -29.42
N ILE A 142 -0.59 -3.17 -28.52
CA ILE A 142 -1.75 -4.06 -28.43
C ILE A 142 -3.02 -3.21 -28.36
N ASP A 143 -3.82 -3.23 -29.43
CA ASP A 143 -5.15 -2.61 -29.44
C ASP A 143 -5.18 -1.17 -28.89
N GLY A 144 -4.14 -0.39 -29.24
CA GLY A 144 -3.97 1.00 -28.83
C GLY A 144 -3.30 1.21 -27.47
N TRP A 145 -2.74 0.15 -26.87
CA TRP A 145 -1.86 0.23 -25.70
C TRP A 145 -0.41 0.17 -26.11
N LYS A 146 0.41 1.07 -25.58
CA LYS A 146 1.87 1.05 -25.67
C LYS A 146 2.46 1.01 -24.27
N ILE A 147 3.79 1.00 -24.21
CA ILE A 147 4.52 0.97 -22.94
C ILE A 147 4.22 2.20 -22.07
N GLU A 148 3.97 3.36 -22.69
CA GLU A 148 3.64 4.61 -21.99
C GLU A 148 2.34 4.49 -21.19
N GLU A 149 1.29 3.93 -21.81
CA GLU A 149 0.02 3.67 -21.15
C GLU A 149 0.15 2.62 -20.04
N MET A 150 1.05 1.64 -20.22
CA MET A 150 1.32 0.63 -19.19
C MET A 150 2.08 1.19 -17.98
N ILE A 151 3.00 2.14 -18.19
CA ILE A 151 3.66 2.87 -17.10
C ILE A 151 2.61 3.66 -16.32
N LEU A 152 1.71 4.35 -17.03
CA LEU A 152 0.63 5.12 -16.42
C LEU A 152 -0.36 4.24 -15.63
N LEU A 153 -0.78 3.12 -16.21
CA LEU A 153 -1.62 2.10 -15.57
C LEU A 153 -0.97 1.60 -14.28
N SER A 154 0.32 1.27 -14.35
CA SER A 154 1.08 0.77 -13.21
C SER A 154 1.24 1.83 -12.13
N ALA A 155 1.45 3.10 -12.50
CA ALA A 155 1.53 4.22 -11.57
C ALA A 155 0.20 4.42 -10.82
N ILE A 156 -0.93 4.48 -11.53
CA ILE A 156 -2.25 4.69 -10.93
C ILE A 156 -2.68 3.48 -10.10
N GLY A 157 -2.50 2.27 -10.62
CA GLY A 157 -2.84 1.03 -9.91
C GLY A 157 -2.04 0.85 -8.62
N SER A 158 -0.71 1.04 -8.67
CA SER A 158 0.14 1.00 -7.47
C SER A 158 -0.19 2.16 -6.52
N GLY A 159 -0.43 3.37 -7.02
CA GLY A 159 -0.84 4.52 -6.22
C GLY A 159 -2.13 4.29 -5.45
N ALA A 160 -3.18 3.86 -6.15
CA ALA A 160 -4.48 3.55 -5.59
C ALA A 160 -4.40 2.45 -4.51
N TYR A 161 -3.70 1.36 -4.80
CA TYR A 161 -3.52 0.25 -3.86
C TYR A 161 -2.63 0.60 -2.67
N GLY A 162 -1.58 1.40 -2.91
CA GLY A 162 -0.70 1.95 -1.88
C GLY A 162 -1.45 2.85 -0.91
N LEU A 163 -2.25 3.80 -1.43
CA LEU A 163 -3.10 4.67 -0.62
C LEU A 163 -4.06 3.85 0.25
N MET A 164 -4.71 2.84 -0.32
CA MET A 164 -5.58 1.97 0.45
C MET A 164 -4.81 1.27 1.58
N GLN A 165 -3.63 0.71 1.31
CA GLN A 165 -2.88 -0.03 2.33
C GLN A 165 -2.30 0.84 3.45
N VAL A 166 -1.93 2.08 3.14
CA VAL A 166 -1.42 3.05 4.14
C VAL A 166 -2.57 3.61 4.98
N LEU A 167 -3.69 4.00 4.36
CA LEU A 167 -4.79 4.68 5.05
C LEU A 167 -5.83 3.70 5.62
N PHE A 168 -6.10 2.61 4.92
CA PHE A 168 -7.20 1.69 5.20
C PHE A 168 -6.76 0.23 5.30
N GLY A 169 -5.49 0.00 5.67
CA GLY A 169 -4.89 -1.33 5.77
C GLY A 169 -5.58 -2.26 6.78
N GLY A 170 -6.36 -1.72 7.73
CA GLY A 170 -7.15 -2.48 8.68
C GLY A 170 -8.27 -3.31 8.04
N ILE A 171 -8.74 -2.95 6.84
CA ILE A 171 -9.77 -3.70 6.10
C ILE A 171 -9.35 -5.16 5.87
N LYS A 172 -8.06 -5.42 5.63
CA LYS A 172 -7.56 -6.79 5.40
C LYS A 172 -7.65 -7.70 6.62
N LEU A 173 -7.83 -7.13 7.81
CA LEU A 173 -8.01 -7.88 9.05
C LEU A 173 -9.48 -8.18 9.37
N LEU A 174 -10.41 -7.50 8.69
CA LEU A 174 -11.83 -7.57 9.02
C LEU A 174 -12.35 -9.02 8.99
N SER A 175 -12.01 -9.79 7.96
CA SER A 175 -12.44 -11.19 7.87
C SER A 175 -11.97 -12.04 9.05
N LYS A 176 -10.73 -11.82 9.50
CA LYS A 176 -10.17 -12.51 10.67
C LYS A 176 -10.85 -12.06 11.97
N MET A 177 -11.15 -10.77 12.10
CA MET A 177 -11.85 -10.23 13.27
C MET A 177 -13.28 -10.76 13.39
N ILE A 178 -14.00 -10.93 12.26
CA ILE A 178 -15.33 -11.56 12.22
C ILE A 178 -15.25 -12.99 12.74
N ILE A 179 -14.38 -13.81 12.15
CA ILE A 179 -14.27 -15.23 12.48
C ILE A 179 -13.83 -15.43 13.94
N ASN A 180 -12.99 -14.55 14.47
CA ASN A 180 -12.46 -14.69 15.82
C ASN A 180 -13.37 -14.15 16.93
N GLY A 181 -14.42 -13.39 16.60
CA GLY A 181 -15.21 -12.71 17.62
C GLY A 181 -14.66 -11.35 18.07
N ASP A 182 -13.61 -10.82 17.43
CA ASP A 182 -12.92 -9.61 17.90
C ASP A 182 -13.74 -8.32 17.68
N LEU A 183 -14.82 -8.37 16.91
CA LEU A 183 -15.69 -7.21 16.63
C LEU A 183 -16.42 -6.70 17.87
N ASP A 184 -16.72 -7.57 18.83
CA ASP A 184 -17.42 -7.20 20.08
C ASP A 184 -16.68 -6.06 20.80
N PHE A 185 -15.34 -6.12 20.86
CA PHE A 185 -14.52 -5.06 21.46
C PHE A 185 -14.67 -3.71 20.75
N PHE A 186 -14.77 -3.72 19.42
CA PHE A 186 -14.94 -2.50 18.64
C PHE A 186 -16.35 -1.91 18.78
N MET A 187 -17.38 -2.75 18.99
CA MET A 187 -18.76 -2.31 19.19
C MET A 187 -19.00 -1.64 20.55
N LEU A 188 -18.19 -1.96 21.57
CA LEU A 188 -18.24 -1.30 22.88
C LEU A 188 -17.86 0.18 22.83
N GLN A 189 -17.14 0.60 21.78
CA GLN A 189 -16.75 2.00 21.62
C GLN A 189 -17.86 2.76 20.87
N PRO A 190 -18.27 3.96 21.33
CA PRO A 190 -19.33 4.74 20.70
C PRO A 190 -18.82 5.47 19.44
N LYS A 191 -18.25 4.72 18.50
CA LYS A 191 -17.61 5.21 17.27
C LYS A 191 -18.09 4.38 16.09
N ASN A 192 -18.00 4.95 14.89
CA ASN A 192 -18.36 4.20 13.68
C ASN A 192 -17.42 3.01 13.51
N LEU A 193 -17.99 1.82 13.54
CA LEU A 193 -17.27 0.54 13.52
C LEU A 193 -16.39 0.39 12.28
N LEU A 194 -16.96 0.68 11.10
CA LEU A 194 -16.28 0.50 9.82
C LEU A 194 -15.05 1.42 9.71
N ILE A 195 -15.22 2.70 10.05
CA ILE A 195 -14.15 3.70 10.02
C ILE A 195 -13.06 3.34 11.04
N HIS A 196 -13.46 2.85 12.22
CA HIS A 196 -12.52 2.45 13.26
C HIS A 196 -11.69 1.23 12.81
N ILE A 197 -12.32 0.21 12.23
CA ILE A 197 -11.60 -0.98 11.75
C ILE A 197 -10.73 -0.62 10.55
N SER A 198 -11.25 0.11 9.56
CA SER A 198 -10.52 0.40 8.33
C SER A 198 -9.22 1.14 8.60
N SER A 199 -9.26 2.15 9.47
CA SER A 199 -8.11 3.00 9.77
C SER A 199 -7.30 2.52 10.98
N SER A 200 -7.59 1.35 11.55
CA SER A 200 -6.89 0.81 12.73
C SER A 200 -5.44 0.43 12.46
N ARG A 201 -5.08 0.16 11.20
CA ARG A 201 -3.75 -0.31 10.82
C ARG A 201 -3.29 0.28 9.49
N SER A 202 -2.04 0.72 9.47
CA SER A 202 -1.29 1.05 8.25
C SER A 202 -0.33 -0.09 7.94
N LEU A 203 -0.21 -0.45 6.67
CA LEU A 203 0.71 -1.51 6.20
C LEU A 203 1.94 -0.87 5.54
N ALA A 204 3.15 -1.28 5.96
CA ALA A 204 4.39 -0.71 5.42
C ALA A 204 4.56 -0.99 3.92
N LYS A 205 4.15 -2.18 3.46
CA LYS A 205 4.06 -2.51 2.01
C LYS A 205 3.34 -1.45 1.17
N GLY A 206 2.34 -0.75 1.74
CA GLY A 206 1.62 0.32 1.05
C GLY A 206 2.54 1.47 0.61
N TRP A 207 3.55 1.80 1.42
CA TRP A 207 4.55 2.81 1.08
C TRP A 207 5.41 2.41 -0.09
N GLY A 208 5.75 1.12 -0.20
CA GLY A 208 6.46 0.60 -1.37
C GLY A 208 5.70 0.86 -2.66
N HIS A 209 4.39 0.61 -2.70
CA HIS A 209 3.58 0.92 -3.88
C HIS A 209 3.48 2.43 -4.17
N LEU A 210 3.38 3.27 -3.15
CA LEU A 210 3.37 4.73 -3.34
C LEU A 210 4.70 5.24 -3.91
N PHE A 211 5.83 4.69 -3.45
CA PHE A 211 7.14 5.01 -4.04
C PHE A 211 7.23 4.49 -5.47
N THR A 212 6.71 3.30 -5.77
CA THR A 212 6.62 2.80 -7.15
C THR A 212 5.81 3.73 -8.05
N MET A 213 4.65 4.24 -7.60
CA MET A 213 3.86 5.22 -8.34
C MET A 213 4.72 6.44 -8.72
N ILE A 214 5.47 7.00 -7.76
CA ILE A 214 6.34 8.17 -8.00
C ILE A 214 7.44 7.81 -9.01
N LEU A 215 8.08 6.65 -8.88
CA LEU A 215 9.12 6.22 -9.81
C LEU A 215 8.59 6.04 -11.23
N PHE A 216 7.42 5.44 -11.40
CA PHE A 216 6.78 5.33 -12.72
C PHE A 216 6.36 6.69 -13.28
N MET A 217 5.91 7.62 -12.43
CA MET A 217 5.61 8.97 -12.89
C MET A 217 6.84 9.71 -13.42
N ILE A 218 7.99 9.54 -12.76
CA ILE A 218 9.27 10.12 -13.20
C ILE A 218 9.73 9.45 -14.50
N TYR A 219 9.67 8.12 -14.56
CA TYR A 219 10.13 7.35 -15.71
C TYR A 219 9.27 7.58 -16.97
N GLY A 220 7.95 7.70 -16.80
CA GLY A 220 6.99 7.92 -17.89
C GLY A 220 6.99 9.33 -18.48
N GLY A 221 7.85 10.25 -18.01
CA GLY A 221 8.00 11.59 -18.60
C GLY A 221 6.71 12.42 -18.58
N LEU A 222 5.89 12.28 -17.53
CA LEU A 222 4.53 12.82 -17.52
C LEU A 222 4.51 14.35 -17.53
N GLN A 223 3.60 14.89 -18.33
CA GLN A 223 3.31 16.32 -18.36
C GLN A 223 2.80 16.80 -17.00
N ARG A 224 3.22 18.01 -16.60
CA ARG A 224 2.88 18.60 -15.31
C ARG A 224 1.36 18.74 -15.11
N ASP A 225 0.62 18.93 -16.19
CA ASP A 225 -0.83 19.12 -16.19
C ASP A 225 -1.59 17.81 -15.85
N SER A 226 -1.01 16.65 -16.17
CA SER A 226 -1.61 15.34 -15.93
C SER A 226 -1.47 14.86 -14.48
N ILE A 227 -0.59 15.49 -13.68
CA ILE A 227 -0.33 15.10 -12.29
C ILE A 227 -1.61 15.17 -11.45
N CYS A 228 -2.40 16.24 -11.60
CA CYS A 228 -3.67 16.39 -10.87
C CYS A 228 -4.66 15.26 -11.21
N LEU A 229 -4.77 14.90 -12.50
CA LEU A 229 -5.64 13.81 -12.94
C LEU A 229 -5.17 12.45 -12.42
N ILE A 230 -3.87 12.22 -12.35
CA ILE A 230 -3.29 11.00 -11.77
C ILE A 230 -3.63 10.91 -10.29
N VAL A 231 -3.45 11.99 -9.53
CA VAL A 231 -3.77 12.00 -8.10
C VAL A 231 -5.27 11.74 -7.87
N ILE A 232 -6.15 12.43 -8.62
CA ILE A 232 -7.60 12.21 -8.54
C ILE A 232 -7.94 10.76 -8.90
N SER A 233 -7.30 10.22 -9.94
CA SER A 233 -7.53 8.84 -10.36
C SER A 233 -7.05 7.81 -9.34
N SER A 234 -5.89 8.03 -8.73
CA SER A 234 -5.38 7.18 -7.65
C SER A 234 -6.28 7.23 -6.41
N ILE A 235 -6.84 8.40 -6.08
CA ILE A 235 -7.81 8.52 -4.97
C ILE A 235 -9.10 7.77 -5.31
N SER A 236 -9.62 7.93 -6.53
CA SER A 236 -10.82 7.20 -6.96
C SER A 236 -10.59 5.68 -6.96
N GLY A 237 -9.46 5.21 -7.49
CA GLY A 237 -9.06 3.80 -7.44
C GLY A 237 -8.90 3.30 -6.00
N CYS A 238 -8.35 4.11 -5.10
CA CYS A 238 -8.27 3.81 -3.67
C CYS A 238 -9.67 3.59 -3.07
N MET A 239 -10.64 4.43 -3.38
CA MET A 239 -12.04 4.26 -2.94
C MET A 239 -12.63 2.94 -3.44
N VAL A 240 -12.37 2.56 -4.70
CA VAL A 240 -12.81 1.27 -5.24
C VAL A 240 -12.14 0.10 -4.52
N PHE A 241 -10.83 0.15 -4.28
CA PHE A 241 -10.12 -0.89 -3.51
C PHE A 241 -10.63 -1.01 -2.08
N VAL A 242 -10.89 0.11 -1.40
CA VAL A 242 -11.51 0.14 -0.07
C VAL A 242 -12.87 -0.57 -0.12
N SER A 243 -13.69 -0.24 -1.12
CA SER A 243 -15.04 -0.78 -1.28
C SER A 243 -15.04 -2.27 -1.49
N ILE A 244 -14.25 -2.76 -2.46
CA ILE A 244 -14.11 -4.19 -2.74
C ILE A 244 -13.48 -4.93 -1.57
N GLY A 245 -12.52 -4.32 -0.88
CA GLY A 245 -11.93 -4.88 0.34
C GLY A 245 -12.97 -5.09 1.43
N ILE A 246 -13.84 -4.10 1.67
CA ILE A 246 -14.92 -4.22 2.64
C ILE A 246 -15.90 -5.32 2.23
N ILE A 247 -16.33 -5.38 0.97
CA ILE A 247 -17.26 -6.40 0.47
C ILE A 247 -16.64 -7.80 0.66
N ALA A 248 -15.41 -8.00 0.18
CA ALA A 248 -14.71 -9.27 0.24
C ALA A 248 -14.49 -9.73 1.69
N HIS A 249 -14.00 -8.84 2.55
CA HIS A 249 -13.73 -9.18 3.95
C HIS A 249 -14.98 -9.19 4.84
N SER A 250 -16.17 -8.85 4.31
CA SER A 250 -17.46 -9.02 4.97
C SER A 250 -18.11 -10.39 4.68
N LEU A 251 -17.63 -11.15 3.69
CA LEU A 251 -18.16 -12.49 3.37
C LEU A 251 -18.26 -13.43 4.59
N PRO A 252 -17.32 -13.41 5.57
CA PRO A 252 -17.43 -14.24 6.76
C PRO A 252 -18.69 -14.03 7.61
N PHE A 253 -19.39 -12.91 7.49
CA PHE A 253 -20.66 -12.71 8.19
C PHE A 253 -21.73 -13.75 7.79
N TRP A 254 -21.67 -14.28 6.57
CA TRP A 254 -22.64 -15.27 6.07
C TRP A 254 -22.04 -16.65 5.88
N MET A 255 -20.79 -16.72 5.44
CA MET A 255 -20.16 -17.98 5.03
C MET A 255 -19.22 -18.56 6.10
N GLY A 256 -19.03 -17.87 7.23
CA GLY A 256 -18.14 -18.32 8.30
C GLY A 256 -16.66 -18.27 7.89
N SER A 257 -15.94 -19.41 7.97
CA SER A 257 -14.48 -19.48 7.84
C SER A 257 -13.95 -19.34 6.40
N VAL A 258 -14.24 -18.22 5.75
CA VAL A 258 -13.83 -17.89 4.37
C VAL A 258 -12.73 -16.82 4.30
N GLU A 259 -11.87 -16.76 5.33
CA GLU A 259 -10.77 -15.77 5.40
C GLU A 259 -9.84 -15.83 4.18
N THR A 260 -9.41 -17.04 3.79
CA THR A 260 -8.49 -17.25 2.67
C THR A 260 -9.13 -16.84 1.34
N LEU A 261 -10.41 -17.19 1.13
CA LEU A 261 -11.15 -16.80 -0.07
C LEU A 261 -11.28 -15.28 -0.17
N SER A 262 -11.62 -14.61 0.94
CA SER A 262 -11.73 -13.15 1.01
C SER A 262 -10.42 -12.46 0.59
N LYS A 263 -9.29 -12.95 1.13
CA LYS A 263 -7.95 -12.42 0.79
C LYS A 263 -7.60 -12.66 -0.67
N LYS A 264 -7.78 -13.89 -1.17
CA LYS A 264 -7.42 -14.24 -2.56
C LYS A 264 -8.25 -13.48 -3.57
N TYR A 265 -9.55 -13.33 -3.33
CA TYR A 265 -10.40 -12.48 -4.16
C TYR A 265 -9.91 -11.04 -4.18
N PHE A 266 -9.64 -10.46 -3.00
CA PHE A 266 -9.16 -9.10 -2.88
C PHE A 266 -7.81 -8.86 -3.58
N ASP A 267 -6.84 -9.75 -3.38
CA ASP A 267 -5.53 -9.65 -4.03
C ASP A 267 -5.63 -9.82 -5.56
N SER A 268 -6.58 -10.63 -6.04
CA SER A 268 -6.82 -10.82 -7.48
C SER A 268 -7.30 -9.53 -8.15
N VAL A 269 -8.11 -8.71 -7.48
CA VAL A 269 -8.57 -7.42 -8.01
C VAL A 269 -7.39 -6.49 -8.32
N TYR A 270 -6.38 -6.47 -7.44
CA TYR A 270 -5.16 -5.70 -7.70
C TYR A 270 -4.41 -6.22 -8.92
N LEU A 271 -4.27 -7.54 -9.05
CA LEU A 271 -3.61 -8.14 -10.21
C LEU A 271 -4.32 -7.76 -11.51
N PHE A 272 -5.64 -7.92 -11.59
CA PHE A 272 -6.40 -7.58 -12.80
C PHE A 272 -6.40 -6.08 -13.12
N ALA A 273 -6.34 -5.20 -12.12
CA ALA A 273 -6.25 -3.75 -12.34
C ALA A 273 -4.95 -3.31 -13.04
N LEU A 274 -3.90 -4.13 -12.97
CA LEU A 274 -2.61 -3.89 -13.65
C LEU A 274 -2.55 -4.48 -15.07
N TYR A 275 -3.66 -5.06 -15.56
CA TYR A 275 -3.77 -5.58 -16.92
C TYR A 275 -4.66 -4.66 -17.76
N PRO A 276 -4.29 -4.39 -19.03
CA PRO A 276 -5.11 -3.59 -19.92
C PRO A 276 -6.38 -4.36 -20.28
N THR A 277 -7.55 -3.76 -20.06
CA THR A 277 -8.82 -4.50 -20.19
C THR A 277 -9.25 -4.72 -21.64
N ASN A 278 -8.59 -4.09 -22.62
CA ASN A 278 -8.91 -4.27 -24.04
C ASN A 278 -8.61 -5.68 -24.56
N ILE A 279 -7.84 -6.46 -23.79
CA ILE A 279 -7.63 -7.89 -24.03
C ILE A 279 -8.93 -8.69 -23.82
N TYR A 280 -9.91 -8.14 -23.08
CA TYR A 280 -11.15 -8.81 -22.75
C TYR A 280 -12.31 -8.30 -23.63
N SER A 281 -13.03 -9.20 -24.29
CA SER A 281 -14.19 -8.89 -25.11
C SER A 281 -15.50 -9.41 -24.50
N GLY A 282 -16.62 -8.73 -24.80
CA GLY A 282 -17.97 -9.16 -24.46
C GLY A 282 -18.23 -9.32 -22.96
N PHE A 283 -18.65 -10.51 -22.55
CA PHE A 283 -19.03 -10.81 -21.16
C PHE A 283 -17.90 -10.59 -20.15
N MET A 284 -16.65 -10.90 -20.55
CA MET A 284 -15.50 -10.75 -19.64
C MET A 284 -15.21 -9.28 -19.32
N GLN A 285 -15.49 -8.38 -20.26
CA GLN A 285 -15.38 -6.93 -20.03
C GLN A 285 -16.39 -6.48 -18.97
N LEU A 286 -17.65 -6.96 -19.04
CA LEU A 286 -18.65 -6.65 -18.02
C LEU A 286 -18.19 -7.10 -16.62
N VAL A 287 -17.62 -8.31 -16.51
CA VAL A 287 -17.07 -8.84 -15.24
C VAL A 287 -15.95 -7.94 -14.70
N MET A 288 -15.07 -7.45 -15.58
CA MET A 288 -13.95 -6.56 -15.20
C MET A 288 -14.38 -5.18 -14.73
N TYR A 289 -15.56 -4.71 -15.12
CA TYR A 289 -16.10 -3.42 -14.68
C TYR A 289 -17.08 -3.54 -13.51
N THR A 290 -17.67 -4.71 -13.25
CA THR A 290 -18.70 -4.91 -12.22
C THR A 290 -18.24 -5.75 -11.04
N VAL A 291 -17.76 -6.97 -11.29
CA VAL A 291 -17.36 -7.91 -10.23
C VAL A 291 -15.98 -7.57 -9.70
N ILE A 292 -15.01 -7.37 -10.60
CA ILE A 292 -13.59 -7.15 -10.25
C ILE A 292 -13.22 -5.65 -10.13
N PRO A 293 -14.14 -4.73 -10.43
CA PRO A 293 -13.90 -3.39 -11.02
C PRO A 293 -12.47 -2.98 -11.45
N ALA A 294 -11.68 -3.90 -12.04
CA ALA A 294 -10.34 -3.61 -12.56
C ALA A 294 -10.36 -2.53 -13.65
N GLY A 295 -11.38 -2.51 -14.51
CA GLY A 295 -11.51 -1.52 -15.57
C GLY A 295 -11.69 -0.08 -15.07
N ILE A 296 -12.34 0.09 -13.92
CA ILE A 296 -12.55 1.40 -13.28
C ILE A 296 -11.26 1.90 -12.62
N ILE A 297 -10.49 0.98 -12.04
CA ILE A 297 -9.23 1.31 -11.34
C ILE A 297 -8.10 1.60 -12.34
N GLY A 298 -8.03 0.83 -13.42
CA GLY A 298 -6.91 0.85 -14.35
C GLY A 298 -7.22 1.59 -15.66
N ASN A 299 -8.08 0.99 -16.50
CA ASN A 299 -8.29 1.46 -17.87
C ASN A 299 -8.94 2.85 -17.93
N LEU A 300 -10.01 3.07 -17.16
CA LEU A 300 -10.76 4.31 -17.23
C LEU A 300 -9.90 5.55 -16.90
N PRO A 301 -9.05 5.54 -15.85
CA PRO A 301 -8.05 6.58 -15.62
C PRO A 301 -7.05 6.82 -16.74
N VAL A 302 -6.49 5.75 -17.31
CA VAL A 302 -5.55 5.86 -18.45
C VAL A 302 -6.23 6.54 -19.63
N SER A 303 -7.45 6.12 -19.96
CA SER A 303 -8.24 6.72 -21.04
C SER A 303 -8.63 8.18 -20.77
N LEU A 304 -8.80 8.56 -19.50
CA LEU A 304 -9.14 9.93 -19.08
C LEU A 304 -7.94 10.87 -19.20
N ILE A 305 -6.74 10.37 -18.89
CA ILE A 305 -5.50 11.16 -18.98
C ILE A 305 -5.06 11.32 -20.43
N ARG A 306 -5.29 10.30 -21.26
CA ARG A 306 -5.03 10.38 -22.70
C ARG A 306 -5.95 11.38 -23.39
N ASP A 307 -7.26 11.22 -23.19
CA ASP A 307 -8.29 12.05 -23.81
C ASP A 307 -9.25 12.55 -22.73
N PHE A 308 -8.96 13.74 -22.20
CA PHE A 308 -9.74 14.33 -21.12
C PHE A 308 -11.19 14.54 -21.53
N SER A 309 -12.09 14.03 -20.71
CA SER A 309 -13.53 14.19 -20.87
C SER A 309 -14.20 14.29 -19.51
N TRP A 310 -15.04 15.31 -19.35
CA TRP A 310 -15.86 15.47 -18.15
C TRP A 310 -16.76 14.27 -17.89
N ILE A 311 -17.20 13.57 -18.95
CA ILE A 311 -18.01 12.35 -18.83
C ILE A 311 -17.18 11.22 -18.22
N LYS A 312 -15.95 11.00 -18.70
CA LYS A 312 -15.04 9.99 -18.12
C LYS A 312 -14.71 10.29 -16.66
N LEU A 313 -14.46 11.57 -16.34
CA LEU A 313 -14.22 11.98 -14.96
C LEU A 313 -15.45 11.74 -14.06
N ALA A 314 -16.64 12.09 -14.55
CA ALA A 314 -17.89 11.85 -13.84
C ALA A 314 -18.16 10.34 -13.64
N LEU A 315 -17.87 9.50 -14.64
CA LEU A 315 -17.94 8.05 -14.53
C LEU A 315 -16.96 7.51 -13.50
N LEU A 316 -15.72 8.01 -13.47
CA LEU A 316 -14.70 7.62 -12.50
C LEU A 316 -15.16 7.91 -11.07
N MET A 317 -15.65 9.13 -10.81
CA MET A 317 -16.09 9.57 -9.50
C MET A 317 -17.44 8.96 -9.08
N GLY A 318 -18.35 8.82 -10.05
CA GLY A 318 -19.66 8.22 -9.84
C GLY A 318 -19.56 6.74 -9.51
N SER A 319 -18.77 5.99 -10.28
CA SER A 319 -18.56 4.56 -10.03
C SER A 319 -17.87 4.31 -8.68
N SER A 320 -16.81 5.05 -8.34
CA SER A 320 -16.15 4.89 -7.03
C SER A 320 -17.09 5.21 -5.86
N SER A 321 -17.96 6.21 -6.00
CA SER A 321 -18.99 6.53 -5.02
C SER A 321 -20.04 5.42 -4.88
N ILE A 322 -20.50 4.85 -6.00
CA ILE A 322 -21.45 3.73 -6.02
C ILE A 322 -20.86 2.50 -5.32
N PHE A 323 -19.62 2.13 -5.64
CA PHE A 323 -18.93 1.03 -4.98
C PHE A 323 -18.80 1.27 -3.47
N LEU A 324 -18.48 2.49 -3.05
CA LEU A 324 -18.34 2.83 -1.63
C LEU A 324 -19.67 2.73 -0.88
N LEU A 325 -20.76 3.21 -1.49
CA LEU A 325 -22.11 3.07 -0.94
C LEU A 325 -22.52 1.60 -0.85
N GLY A 326 -22.27 0.82 -1.91
CA GLY A 326 -22.53 -0.61 -1.93
C GLY A 326 -21.76 -1.36 -0.83
N ALA A 327 -20.48 -1.06 -0.66
CA ALA A 327 -19.66 -1.62 0.40
C ALA A 327 -20.17 -1.28 1.81
N PHE A 328 -20.59 -0.03 2.02
CA PHE A 328 -21.22 0.38 3.27
C PHE A 328 -22.51 -0.42 3.55
N CYS A 329 -23.39 -0.56 2.55
CA CYS A 329 -24.61 -1.35 2.66
C CYS A 329 -24.31 -2.82 2.99
N VAL A 330 -23.42 -3.46 2.23
CA VAL A 330 -23.03 -4.87 2.44
C VAL A 330 -22.48 -5.07 3.85
N PHE A 331 -21.58 -4.21 4.31
CA PHE A 331 -21.03 -4.33 5.66
C PHE A 331 -22.10 -4.26 6.74
N HIS A 332 -23.03 -3.31 6.66
CA HIS A 332 -24.10 -3.16 7.66
C HIS A 332 -25.16 -4.25 7.56
N MET A 333 -25.37 -4.83 6.39
CA MET A 333 -26.20 -6.03 6.23
C MET A 333 -25.53 -7.25 6.89
N GLY A 334 -24.21 -7.41 6.71
CA GLY A 334 -23.45 -8.48 7.34
C GLY A 334 -23.40 -8.34 8.86
N LEU A 335 -23.27 -7.11 9.37
CA LEU A 335 -23.25 -6.82 10.79
C LEU A 335 -24.52 -7.30 11.53
N LYS A 336 -25.68 -7.35 10.86
CA LYS A 336 -26.92 -7.89 11.44
C LYS A 336 -26.91 -9.42 11.62
N HIS A 337 -26.05 -10.11 10.86
CA HIS A 337 -25.86 -11.56 10.92
C HIS A 337 -24.69 -11.93 11.84
N TYR A 338 -24.06 -10.95 12.48
CA TYR A 338 -22.91 -11.20 13.33
C TYR A 338 -23.33 -11.88 14.64
N GLU A 339 -22.82 -13.09 14.86
CA GLU A 339 -22.95 -13.81 16.12
C GLU A 339 -21.74 -13.50 17.01
N SER A 340 -22.00 -13.04 18.24
CA SER A 340 -20.95 -12.71 19.22
C SER A 340 -20.04 -13.92 19.48
N GLY A 341 -18.74 -13.68 19.47
CA GLY A 341 -17.77 -14.73 19.76
C GLY A 341 -17.69 -14.98 21.25
N ASN A 342 -18.17 -16.13 21.73
CA ASN A 342 -18.15 -16.50 23.15
C ASN A 342 -16.74 -16.87 23.70
N LYS A 343 -15.67 -16.30 23.12
CA LYS A 343 -14.29 -16.54 23.56
C LYS A 343 -13.90 -15.50 24.62
N PHE A 344 -14.10 -15.84 25.89
CA PHE A 344 -13.41 -15.19 27.00
C PHE A 344 -11.92 -15.59 26.99
N GLY A 345 -11.12 -14.91 26.17
CA GLY A 345 -9.67 -15.06 26.14
C GLY A 345 -8.97 -13.86 26.76
N LEU A 346 -8.50 -14.01 28.00
CA LEU A 346 -7.54 -13.07 28.61
C LEU A 346 -6.32 -12.98 27.69
N ARG A 347 -6.08 -11.80 27.11
CA ARG A 347 -4.84 -11.51 26.39
C ARG A 347 -3.74 -11.28 27.44
N ILE A 348 -2.81 -12.22 27.52
CA ILE A 348 -1.54 -12.11 28.28
C ILE A 348 -0.59 -11.21 27.49
#